data_AF-A0A7S3HWL1-F1
#
_entry.id   AF-A0A7S3HWL1-F1
#
_cell.length_a   1.000
_cell.length_b   1.000
_cell.length_c   1.000
_cell.angle_alpha   90.00
_cell.angle_beta   90.00
_cell.angle_gamma   90.00
#
_symmetry.space_group_name_H-M   'P 1'
#
loop_
_entity.id
_entity.type
_entity.pdbx_description
1 polymer ?
#
loop_
_entity_poly.entity_id
_entity_poly.type
_entity_poly.pdbx_seq_one_letter_code
_entity_poly.pdbx_strand_id
1 'polypeptide(L)'
;RNLNCKMANVLTPDLILQKCKTDKLAAIKNLNLWGSKLEDITALAEVPNLEICSLSLNNISQLRVFQQTSKLKELYLRKNLISDLRELKYLKNLPNLQVLWLWDNPICQ
;
A
#
# COMPACT_ATOMS: atom_id res chain seq x y z
N ARG A 1 3.05 -31.77 13.02
CA ARG A 1 2.35 -30.66 12.34
C ARG A 1 3.29 -29.46 12.35
N ASN A 2 4.11 -29.30 11.32
CA ASN A 2 5.01 -28.15 11.21
C ASN A 2 4.19 -26.94 10.76
N LEU A 3 3.85 -26.07 11.71
CA LEU A 3 3.39 -24.72 11.42
C LEU A 3 4.59 -23.93 10.88
N ASN A 4 4.83 -24.05 9.58
CA ASN A 4 5.65 -23.10 8.85
C ASN A 4 4.86 -21.77 8.82
N CYS A 5 4.87 -21.04 9.93
CA CYS A 5 4.42 -19.66 9.96
C CYS A 5 5.43 -18.85 9.14
N LYS A 6 5.21 -18.72 7.83
CA LYS A 6 5.89 -17.70 7.04
C LYS A 6 5.56 -16.36 7.71
N MET A 7 6.58 -15.69 8.25
CA MET A 7 6.43 -14.33 8.74
C MET A 7 5.99 -13.45 7.56
N ALA A 8 4.89 -12.72 7.72
CA ALA A 8 4.43 -11.76 6.74
C ALA A 8 5.54 -10.74 6.47
N ASN A 9 5.70 -10.31 5.21
CA ASN A 9 6.67 -9.26 4.91
C ASN A 9 6.07 -7.90 5.23
N VAL A 10 6.63 -7.22 6.23
CA VAL A 10 6.09 -5.99 6.81
C VAL A 10 6.87 -4.78 6.29
N LEU A 11 6.16 -3.78 5.79
CA LEU A 11 6.73 -2.46 5.52
C LEU A 11 6.99 -1.75 6.84
N THR A 12 8.24 -1.32 7.08
CA THR A 12 8.60 -0.54 8.26
C THR A 12 8.88 0.92 7.90
N PRO A 13 8.71 1.87 8.84
CA PRO A 13 9.13 3.26 8.66
C PRO A 13 10.59 3.39 8.23
N ASP A 14 11.50 2.61 8.83
CA ASP A 14 12.93 2.61 8.47
C ASP A 14 13.16 2.21 7.02
N LEU A 15 12.43 1.21 6.52
CA LEU A 15 12.53 0.79 5.12
C LEU A 15 12.03 1.89 4.17
N ILE A 16 10.97 2.60 4.56
CA ILE A 16 10.43 3.75 3.81
C ILE A 16 11.49 4.87 3.73
N LEU A 17 12.06 5.24 4.88
CA LEU A 17 13.11 6.27 4.98
C LEU A 17 14.35 5.89 4.15
N GLN A 18 14.80 4.63 4.26
CA GLN A 18 15.94 4.12 3.49
C GLN A 18 15.68 4.18 1.98
N LYS A 19 14.51 3.75 1.52
CA LYS A 19 14.15 3.77 0.10
C LYS A 19 14.05 5.19 -0.46
N CYS A 20 13.57 6.14 0.34
CA CYS A 20 13.39 7.52 -0.07
C CYS A 20 14.62 8.40 0.17
N LYS A 21 15.67 7.87 0.83
CA LYS A 21 16.89 8.61 1.20
C LYS A 21 16.58 9.90 1.95
N THR A 22 15.69 9.80 2.93
CA THR A 22 15.28 10.91 3.80
C THR A 22 15.19 10.45 5.24
N ASP A 23 15.27 11.39 6.17
CA ASP A 23 15.11 11.21 7.62
C ASP A 23 13.69 11.57 8.11
N LYS A 24 12.81 12.04 7.22
CA LYS A 24 11.47 12.53 7.57
C LYS A 24 10.40 11.90 6.69
N LEU A 25 9.52 11.11 7.29
CA LEU A 25 8.35 10.55 6.59
C LEU A 25 7.44 11.63 6.00
N ALA A 26 7.34 12.78 6.68
CA ALA A 26 6.58 13.94 6.20
C ALA A 26 7.15 14.56 4.91
N ALA A 27 8.41 14.30 4.55
CA ALA A 27 8.98 14.79 3.28
C ALA A 27 8.56 13.94 2.08
N ILE A 28 7.99 12.75 2.31
CA ILE A 28 7.71 11.77 1.26
C ILE A 28 6.34 12.07 0.65
N LYS A 29 6.35 12.31 -0.66
CA LYS A 29 5.15 12.45 -1.49
C LYS A 29 4.94 11.29 -2.45
N ASN A 30 6.04 10.69 -2.92
CA ASN A 30 6.02 9.63 -3.90
C ASN A 30 6.78 8.43 -3.32
N LEU A 31 6.12 7.28 -3.27
CA LEU A 31 6.69 6.06 -2.69
C LEU A 31 6.55 4.88 -3.66
N ASN A 32 7.69 4.31 -4.05
CA ASN A 32 7.75 3.14 -4.92
C ASN A 32 8.21 1.90 -4.14
N LEU A 33 7.30 0.93 -3.99
CA LEU A 33 7.46 -0.31 -3.25
C LEU A 33 7.13 -1.53 -4.13
N TRP A 34 7.39 -1.41 -5.42
CA TRP A 34 7.16 -2.48 -6.38
C TRP A 34 7.92 -3.76 -6.04
N GLY A 35 7.30 -4.92 -6.24
CA GLY A 35 7.99 -6.21 -6.25
C GLY A 35 8.62 -6.62 -4.92
N SER A 36 8.13 -6.08 -3.79
CA SER A 36 8.75 -6.26 -2.48
C SER A 36 8.09 -7.36 -1.66
N LYS A 37 7.16 -8.13 -2.22
CA LYS A 37 6.40 -9.21 -1.53
C LYS A 37 5.71 -8.75 -0.25
N LEU A 38 5.37 -7.45 -0.15
CA LEU A 38 4.76 -6.86 1.04
C LEU A 38 3.37 -7.45 1.28
N GLU A 39 3.06 -7.71 2.53
CA GLU A 39 1.75 -8.18 3.00
C GLU A 39 1.14 -7.14 3.95
N ASP A 40 1.94 -6.64 4.88
CA ASP A 40 1.55 -5.58 5.81
C ASP A 40 2.14 -4.23 5.37
N ILE A 41 1.25 -3.28 5.10
CA ILE A 41 1.56 -1.91 4.67
C ILE A 41 1.05 -0.86 5.67
N THR A 42 0.78 -1.24 6.92
CA THR A 42 0.24 -0.35 7.95
C THR A 42 1.13 0.85 8.24
N ALA A 43 2.45 0.75 8.06
CA ALA A 43 3.39 1.87 8.18
C ALA A 43 3.11 3.04 7.21
N LEU A 44 2.29 2.87 6.16
CA LEU A 44 1.86 3.97 5.30
C LEU A 44 1.02 5.02 6.05
N ALA A 45 0.44 4.66 7.20
CA ALA A 45 -0.24 5.59 8.10
C ALA A 45 0.68 6.73 8.59
N GLU A 46 1.98 6.48 8.64
CA GLU A 46 2.99 7.42 9.15
C GLU A 46 3.55 8.33 8.05
N VAL A 47 3.03 8.26 6.82
CA VAL A 47 3.46 9.07 5.67
C VAL A 47 2.37 10.11 5.32
N PRO A 48 2.24 11.20 6.11
CA PRO A 48 1.06 12.08 6.06
C PRO A 48 0.94 12.89 4.76
N ASN A 49 2.01 12.96 3.98
CA ASN A 49 2.09 13.74 2.74
C ASN A 49 2.12 12.88 1.48
N LEU A 50 1.80 11.58 1.59
CA LEU A 50 1.80 10.67 0.46
C LEU A 50 0.76 11.07 -0.60
N GLU A 51 1.21 11.32 -1.82
CA GLU A 51 0.41 11.68 -2.98
C GLU A 51 0.38 10.55 -4.02
N ILE A 52 1.48 9.85 -4.23
CA ILE A 52 1.60 8.75 -5.21
C ILE A 52 2.21 7.51 -4.53
N CYS A 53 1.51 6.38 -4.60
CA CYS A 53 1.98 5.12 -4.03
C CYS A 53 1.93 3.98 -5.05
N SER A 54 3.11 3.41 -5.36
CA SER A 54 3.24 2.22 -6.20
C SER A 54 3.51 0.98 -5.36
N LEU A 55 2.53 0.07 -5.34
CA LEU A 55 2.52 -1.17 -4.57
C LEU A 55 2.27 -2.40 -5.46
N SER A 56 2.48 -2.25 -6.77
CA SER A 56 2.25 -3.36 -7.71
C SER A 56 3.24 -4.51 -7.49
N LEU A 57 2.84 -5.74 -7.83
CA LEU A 57 3.62 -6.97 -7.58
C LEU A 57 3.93 -7.20 -6.08
N ASN A 58 2.94 -7.10 -5.21
CA ASN A 58 3.07 -7.47 -3.80
C ASN A 58 2.00 -8.52 -3.43
N ASN A 59 1.87 -8.81 -2.14
CA ASN A 59 0.93 -9.80 -1.59
C ASN A 59 -0.18 -9.12 -0.76
N ILE A 60 -0.53 -7.87 -1.08
CA ILE A 60 -1.45 -7.06 -0.29
C ILE A 60 -2.87 -7.56 -0.51
N SER A 61 -3.59 -7.82 0.58
CA SER A 61 -5.02 -8.19 0.55
C SER A 61 -5.92 -7.19 1.27
N GLN A 62 -5.35 -6.28 2.07
CA GLN A 62 -6.09 -5.32 2.88
C GLN A 62 -5.76 -3.87 2.51
N LEU A 63 -6.79 -3.03 2.41
CA LEU A 63 -6.68 -1.62 2.00
C LEU A 63 -6.99 -0.62 3.11
N ARG A 64 -7.23 -1.09 4.34
CA ARG A 64 -7.64 -0.26 5.48
C ARG A 64 -6.74 0.94 5.75
N VAL A 65 -5.42 0.79 5.62
CA VAL A 65 -4.44 1.85 5.92
C VAL A 65 -4.69 3.13 5.11
N PHE A 66 -5.25 3.01 3.91
CA PHE A 66 -5.48 4.16 3.04
C PHE A 66 -6.54 5.13 3.57
N GLN A 67 -7.34 4.77 4.58
CA GLN A 67 -8.22 5.73 5.25
C GLN A 67 -7.45 6.89 5.91
N GLN A 68 -6.15 6.69 6.18
CA GLN A 68 -5.28 7.68 6.83
C GLN A 68 -4.47 8.51 5.82
N THR A 69 -4.50 8.17 4.52
CA THR A 69 -3.68 8.83 3.47
C THR A 69 -4.51 9.86 2.68
N SER A 70 -4.99 10.91 3.34
CA SER A 70 -5.93 11.89 2.77
C SER A 70 -5.43 12.68 1.55
N LYS A 71 -4.11 12.75 1.36
CA LYS A 71 -3.46 13.43 0.22
C LYS A 71 -3.21 12.53 -0.99
N LEU A 72 -3.55 11.25 -0.90
CA LEU A 72 -3.30 10.28 -1.96
C LEU A 72 -4.10 10.63 -3.22
N LYS A 73 -3.40 10.72 -4.35
CA LYS A 73 -3.92 11.02 -5.68
C LYS A 73 -3.85 9.81 -6.60
N GLU A 74 -2.79 9.02 -6.47
CA GLU A 74 -2.54 7.87 -7.34
C GLU A 74 -2.15 6.63 -6.53
N LEU A 75 -2.85 5.53 -6.78
CA LEU A 75 -2.64 4.26 -6.10
C LEU A 75 -2.55 3.11 -7.11
N TYR A 76 -1.37 2.49 -7.17
CA TYR A 76 -1.08 1.40 -8.09
C TYR A 76 -0.96 0.07 -7.36
N LEU A 77 -1.99 -0.78 -7.46
CA LEU A 77 -2.12 -2.06 -6.76
C LEU A 77 -2.12 -3.27 -7.71
N ARG A 78 -1.64 -3.13 -8.94
CA ARG A 78 -1.65 -4.21 -9.93
C ARG A 78 -0.96 -5.47 -9.39
N LYS A 79 -1.57 -6.64 -9.60
CA LYS A 79 -1.04 -7.95 -9.18
C LYS A 79 -0.74 -7.99 -7.67
N ASN A 80 -1.83 -7.92 -6.92
CA ASN A 80 -1.88 -8.14 -5.48
C ASN A 80 -2.94 -9.22 -5.17
N LEU A 81 -3.33 -9.37 -3.91
CA LEU A 81 -4.23 -10.42 -3.43
C LEU A 81 -5.58 -9.84 -2.95
N ILE A 82 -6.02 -8.72 -3.51
CA ILE A 82 -7.30 -8.09 -3.15
C ILE A 82 -8.43 -8.90 -3.78
N SER A 83 -9.19 -9.62 -2.96
CA SER A 83 -10.25 -10.53 -3.42
C SER A 83 -11.66 -10.11 -3.04
N ASP A 84 -11.81 -9.14 -2.13
CA ASP A 84 -13.10 -8.77 -1.57
C ASP A 84 -13.44 -7.31 -1.92
N LEU A 85 -14.61 -7.11 -2.55
CA LEU A 85 -15.16 -5.78 -2.87
C LEU A 85 -15.28 -4.87 -1.64
N ARG A 86 -15.45 -5.45 -0.44
CA ARG A 86 -15.51 -4.70 0.82
C ARG A 86 -14.21 -3.97 1.14
N GLU A 87 -13.07 -4.34 0.56
CA GLU A 87 -11.82 -3.60 0.76
C GLU A 87 -11.85 -2.23 0.08
N LEU A 88 -12.60 -2.06 -1.02
CA LEU A 88 -12.70 -0.79 -1.73
C LEU A 88 -13.41 0.30 -0.91
N LYS A 89 -14.18 -0.08 0.12
CA LYS A 89 -14.82 0.90 1.03
C LYS A 89 -13.79 1.79 1.73
N TYR A 90 -12.57 1.30 1.93
CA TYR A 90 -11.49 2.04 2.58
C TYR A 90 -10.92 3.15 1.69
N LEU A 91 -11.18 3.10 0.38
CA LEU A 91 -10.77 4.13 -0.58
C LEU A 91 -11.86 5.19 -0.82
N LYS A 92 -13.11 4.93 -0.42
CA LYS A 92 -14.29 5.76 -0.71
C LYS A 92 -14.13 7.23 -0.29
N ASN A 93 -13.44 7.47 0.83
CA ASN A 93 -13.33 8.80 1.44
C ASN A 93 -11.99 9.50 1.11
N LEU A 94 -11.28 9.06 0.07
CA LEU A 94 -10.07 9.72 -0.40
C LEU A 94 -10.43 10.86 -1.36
N PRO A 95 -10.41 12.13 -0.92
CA PRO A 95 -10.99 13.24 -1.69
C PRO A 95 -10.19 13.58 -2.95
N ASN A 96 -8.91 13.18 -3.01
CA ASN A 96 -7.98 13.54 -4.09
C ASN A 96 -7.67 12.37 -5.03
N LEU A 97 -8.19 11.16 -4.76
CA LEU A 97 -7.84 9.96 -5.52
C LEU A 97 -8.40 10.06 -6.94
N GLN A 98 -7.50 10.05 -7.92
CA GLN A 98 -7.82 10.21 -9.35
C GLN A 98 -7.41 8.98 -10.15
N VAL A 99 -6.38 8.26 -9.72
CA VAL A 99 -5.87 7.07 -10.40
C VAL A 99 -5.87 5.89 -9.44
N LEU A 100 -6.56 4.81 -9.84
CA LEU A 100 -6.59 3.55 -9.11
C LEU A 100 -6.38 2.39 -10.07
N TRP A 101 -5.28 1.65 -9.92
CA TRP A 101 -4.99 0.47 -10.74
C TRP A 101 -5.12 -0.80 -9.91
N LEU A 102 -6.18 -1.57 -10.19
CA LEU A 102 -6.47 -2.84 -9.51
C LEU A 102 -6.25 -4.07 -10.39
N TRP A 103 -5.82 -3.90 -11.64
CA TRP A 103 -5.70 -5.02 -12.58
C TRP A 103 -4.86 -6.18 -12.03
N ASP A 104 -5.17 -7.41 -12.45
CA ASP A 104 -4.48 -8.63 -11.99
C ASP A 104 -4.65 -8.88 -10.47
N ASN A 105 -5.74 -8.39 -9.86
CA ASN A 105 -6.18 -8.80 -8.53
C ASN A 105 -7.38 -9.76 -8.65
N PRO A 106 -7.59 -10.68 -7.68
CA PRO A 106 -8.74 -11.58 -7.69
C PRO A 106 -10.11 -10.87 -7.78
N ILE A 107 -10.25 -9.66 -7.25
CA ILE A 107 -11.46 -8.81 -7.36
C ILE A 107 -11.83 -8.43 -8.81
N CYS A 108 -10.91 -8.57 -9.76
CA CYS A 108 -11.12 -8.24 -11.17
C CYS A 108 -11.56 -9.44 -12.03
N GLN A 109 -11.74 -10.61 -11.43
CA GLN A 109 -12.31 -11.82 -12.06
C GLN A 109 -13.78 -11.94 -11.72
#